data_AF-A0A7X9IKH6-F1
#
_entry.id   AF-A0A7X9IKH6-F1
#
_cell.length_a   1.000
_cell.length_b   1.000
_cell.length_c   1.000
_cell.angle_alpha   90.00
_cell.angle_beta   90.00
_cell.angle_gamma   90.00
#
_symmetry.space_group_name_H-M   'P 1'
#
loop_
_entity.id
_entity.type
_entity.pdbx_description
1 polymer ?
#
loop_
_entity_poly.entity_id
_entity_poly.type
_entity_poly.pdbx_seq_one_letter_code
_entity_poly.pdbx_strand_id
1 'polypeptide(L)'
;MDWTGLMIGVAASIGTMSVGLLIVRRLSSGVSIGQKDSLLHEIESLNKSIEKSIQSTEKFCSKGQLDSVTNQLQEVQSSLAGQKELLKEVEKRLEQAQKTIEEKEAYHQALKSAKAEDEEKVAGLLARYDDIAAESISLEQKLAASMKNLDQMLAELQLTQEQIIAFQDVQNALTDTSSQLRQLYLEYEGMKKRIDTLMSQLEDLEVEYTKLVEQQLGE
;
A
#
# COMPACT_ATOMS: atom_id res chain seq x y z
N MET A 1 12.52 -24.03 -34.52
CA MET A 1 11.71 -24.29 -35.74
C MET A 1 12.60 -25.10 -36.66
N ASP A 2 12.52 -26.43 -36.59
CA ASP A 2 13.43 -27.33 -37.31
C ASP A 2 12.96 -27.53 -38.74
N TRP A 3 13.60 -26.81 -39.67
CA TRP A 3 13.41 -26.94 -41.11
C TRP A 3 13.89 -28.29 -41.68
N THR A 4 14.62 -29.05 -40.87
CA THR A 4 15.18 -30.36 -41.23
C THR A 4 14.13 -31.46 -41.35
N GLY A 5 13.07 -31.42 -40.54
CA GLY A 5 11.99 -32.42 -40.58
C GLY A 5 11.12 -32.35 -41.83
N LEU A 6 10.86 -31.13 -42.35
CA LEU A 6 10.01 -30.93 -43.52
C LEU A 6 10.74 -31.29 -44.83
N MET A 7 12.05 -31.03 -44.90
CA MET A 7 12.87 -31.38 -46.07
C MET A 7 13.05 -32.89 -46.25
N ILE A 8 13.08 -33.67 -45.15
CA ILE A 8 13.18 -35.15 -45.22
C ILE A 8 11.84 -35.77 -45.67
N GLY A 9 10.71 -35.20 -45.25
CA GLY A 9 9.38 -35.64 -45.66
C GLY A 9 9.09 -35.46 -47.16
N VAL A 10 9.58 -34.37 -47.76
CA VAL A 10 9.42 -34.11 -49.21
C VAL A 10 10.43 -34.90 -50.05
N ALA A 11 11.65 -35.13 -49.55
CA ALA A 11 12.63 -35.96 -50.26
C ALA A 11 12.19 -37.44 -50.36
N ALA A 12 11.51 -37.97 -49.34
CA ALA A 12 11.01 -39.34 -49.34
C ALA A 12 9.84 -39.58 -50.31
N SER A 13 8.99 -38.56 -50.56
CA SER A 13 7.85 -38.69 -51.48
C SER A 13 8.23 -38.55 -52.97
N ILE A 14 9.31 -37.82 -53.28
CA ILE A 14 9.84 -37.70 -54.64
C ILE A 14 10.58 -38.99 -55.08
N GLY A 15 11.20 -39.69 -54.13
CA GLY A 15 11.89 -40.96 -54.39
C GLY A 15 10.96 -42.13 -54.73
N THR A 16 9.76 -42.20 -54.14
CA THR A 16 8.81 -43.30 -54.38
C THR A 16 8.08 -43.19 -55.72
N MET A 17 7.81 -41.97 -56.21
CA MET A 17 7.19 -41.76 -57.52
C MET A 17 8.13 -42.01 -58.72
N SER A 18 9.43 -41.75 -58.57
CA SER A 18 10.40 -41.91 -59.65
C SER A 18 10.78 -43.38 -59.92
N VAL A 19 10.75 -44.24 -58.89
CA VAL A 19 10.99 -45.69 -59.02
C VAL A 19 9.80 -46.41 -59.68
N GLY A 20 8.56 -46.00 -59.39
CA GLY A 20 7.36 -46.55 -60.04
C GLY A 20 7.35 -46.33 -61.56
N LEU A 21 7.83 -45.18 -62.03
CA LEU A 21 7.95 -44.85 -63.45
C LEU A 21 9.02 -45.68 -64.18
N LEU A 22 10.11 -46.07 -63.52
CA LEU A 22 11.17 -46.91 -64.10
C LEU A 22 10.75 -48.38 -64.22
N ILE A 23 10.00 -48.89 -63.25
CA ILE A 23 9.49 -50.28 -63.26
C ILE A 23 8.42 -50.45 -64.35
N VAL A 24 7.50 -49.50 -64.49
CA VAL A 24 6.49 -49.52 -65.56
C VAL A 24 7.12 -49.45 -66.95
N ARG A 25 8.18 -48.64 -67.12
CA ARG A 25 8.88 -48.50 -68.41
C ARG A 25 9.72 -49.72 -68.80
N ARG A 26 10.18 -50.52 -67.82
CA ARG A 26 10.87 -51.81 -68.08
C ARG A 26 9.92 -52.97 -68.28
N LEU A 27 8.72 -52.94 -67.70
CA LEU A 27 7.68 -53.96 -67.93
C LEU A 27 7.01 -53.84 -69.32
N SER A 28 7.00 -52.65 -69.93
CA SER A 28 6.46 -52.46 -71.29
C SER A 28 7.40 -52.96 -72.41
N SER A 29 8.67 -53.22 -72.11
CA SER A 29 9.63 -53.87 -73.02
C SER A 29 9.78 -55.32 -72.60
N GLY A 30 9.20 -56.26 -73.37
CA GLY A 30 9.05 -57.67 -73.03
C GLY A 30 10.22 -58.30 -72.25
N VAL A 31 9.89 -58.91 -71.11
CA VAL A 31 10.84 -59.41 -70.11
C VAL A 31 11.28 -60.84 -70.46
N SER A 32 12.59 -61.06 -70.57
CA SER A 32 13.20 -62.40 -70.67
C SER A 32 13.26 -63.07 -69.29
N ILE A 33 13.24 -64.41 -69.24
CA ILE A 33 13.16 -65.21 -67.99
C ILE A 33 14.26 -64.83 -66.97
N GLY A 34 15.46 -64.47 -67.40
CA GLY A 34 16.55 -64.03 -66.51
C GLY A 34 16.36 -62.62 -65.89
N GLN A 35 15.56 -61.75 -66.50
CA GLN A 35 15.22 -60.44 -65.93
C GLN A 35 14.10 -60.54 -64.89
N LYS A 36 13.29 -61.61 -64.93
CA LYS A 36 12.21 -61.86 -63.97
C LYS A 36 12.75 -62.15 -62.56
N ASP A 37 13.80 -62.96 -62.46
CA ASP A 37 14.40 -63.30 -61.17
C ASP A 37 15.15 -62.11 -60.55
N SER A 38 15.79 -61.28 -61.38
CA SER A 38 16.38 -60.01 -60.95
C SER A 38 15.32 -59.05 -60.42
N LEU A 39 14.17 -58.94 -61.09
CA LEU A 39 13.07 -58.08 -60.65
C LEU A 39 12.42 -58.60 -59.37
N LEU A 40 12.28 -59.92 -59.20
CA LEU A 40 11.78 -60.51 -57.95
C LEU A 40 12.72 -60.23 -56.77
N HIS A 41 14.03 -60.34 -56.98
CA HIS A 41 15.02 -60.06 -55.95
C HIS A 41 15.07 -58.56 -55.60
N GLU A 42 14.86 -57.69 -56.60
CA GLU A 42 14.77 -56.24 -56.41
C GLU A 42 13.49 -55.85 -55.64
N ILE A 43 12.34 -56.46 -55.98
CA ILE A 43 11.07 -56.33 -55.23
C ILE A 43 11.24 -56.79 -53.77
N GLU A 44 11.92 -57.91 -53.52
CA GLU A 44 12.14 -58.40 -52.16
C GLU A 44 13.06 -57.47 -51.35
N SER A 45 14.07 -56.89 -52.00
CA SER A 45 14.95 -55.90 -51.37
C SER A 45 14.21 -54.60 -51.05
N LEU A 46 13.31 -54.16 -51.94
CA LEU A 46 12.47 -52.99 -51.76
C LEU A 46 11.47 -53.21 -50.62
N ASN A 47 10.84 -54.38 -50.54
CA ASN A 47 9.95 -54.73 -49.42
C ASN A 47 10.70 -54.71 -48.09
N LYS A 48 11.91 -55.27 -48.02
CA LYS A 48 12.75 -55.20 -46.80
C LYS A 48 13.14 -53.76 -46.45
N SER A 49 13.34 -52.89 -47.44
CA SER A 49 13.66 -51.48 -47.23
C SER A 49 12.44 -50.67 -46.76
N ILE A 50 11.26 -50.97 -47.30
CA ILE A 50 9.97 -50.41 -46.87
C ILE A 50 9.67 -50.84 -45.43
N GLU A 51 9.86 -52.12 -45.12
CA GLU A 51 9.63 -52.66 -43.78
C GLU A 51 10.61 -52.07 -42.75
N LYS A 52 11.88 -51.88 -43.12
CA LYS A 52 12.85 -51.14 -42.30
C LYS A 52 12.46 -49.67 -42.13
N SER A 53 11.92 -49.02 -43.15
CA SER A 53 11.45 -47.63 -43.07
C SER A 53 10.20 -47.49 -42.20
N ILE A 54 9.26 -48.43 -42.29
CA ILE A 54 8.07 -48.50 -41.42
C ILE A 54 8.50 -48.71 -39.97
N GLN A 55 9.35 -49.71 -39.71
CA GLN A 55 9.89 -49.95 -38.36
C GLN A 55 10.70 -48.78 -37.82
N SER A 56 11.41 -48.05 -38.68
CA SER A 56 12.14 -46.85 -38.25
C SER A 56 11.17 -45.71 -37.92
N THR A 57 10.12 -45.52 -38.72
CA THR A 57 9.07 -44.52 -38.46
C THR A 57 8.32 -44.80 -37.14
N GLU A 58 8.03 -46.08 -36.84
CA GLU A 58 7.45 -46.50 -35.56
C GLU A 58 8.41 -46.32 -34.37
N LYS A 59 9.73 -46.42 -34.59
CA LYS A 59 10.77 -46.18 -33.58
C LYS A 59 10.99 -44.70 -33.25
N PHE A 60 10.67 -43.79 -34.17
CA PHE A 60 10.87 -42.35 -33.96
C PHE A 60 9.77 -41.70 -33.10
N CYS A 61 8.54 -42.24 -33.13
CA CYS A 61 7.49 -41.98 -32.15
C CYS A 61 6.33 -42.95 -32.37
N SER A 62 5.88 -43.67 -31.34
CA SER A 62 4.58 -44.33 -31.42
C SER A 62 3.48 -43.26 -31.38
N LYS A 63 2.37 -43.47 -32.09
CA LYS A 63 1.23 -42.54 -32.10
C LYS A 63 0.77 -42.18 -30.66
N GLY A 64 0.80 -43.16 -29.75
CA GLY A 64 0.48 -42.95 -28.33
C GLY A 64 1.48 -42.07 -27.58
N GLN A 65 2.77 -42.06 -27.95
CA GLN A 65 3.76 -41.14 -27.36
C GLN A 65 3.51 -39.70 -27.83
N LEU A 66 3.17 -39.50 -29.11
CA LEU A 66 2.77 -38.18 -29.62
C LEU A 66 1.49 -37.68 -28.95
N ASP A 67 0.48 -38.54 -28.79
CA ASP A 67 -0.76 -38.20 -28.09
C ASP A 67 -0.48 -37.86 -26.61
N SER A 68 0.39 -38.61 -25.94
CA SER A 68 0.81 -38.33 -24.55
C SER A 68 1.53 -36.99 -24.42
N VAL A 69 2.47 -36.69 -25.32
CA VAL A 69 3.19 -35.41 -25.32
C VAL A 69 2.25 -34.24 -25.63
N THR A 70 1.29 -34.44 -26.54
CA THR A 70 0.27 -33.44 -26.87
C THR A 70 -0.61 -33.15 -25.65
N ASN A 71 -1.06 -34.18 -24.94
CA ASN A 71 -1.84 -34.02 -23.71
C ASN A 71 -1.05 -33.30 -22.61
N GLN A 72 0.21 -33.67 -22.39
CA GLN A 72 1.08 -32.98 -21.43
C GLN A 72 1.32 -31.52 -21.81
N LEU A 73 1.51 -31.24 -23.10
CA LEU A 73 1.70 -29.88 -23.60
C LEU A 73 0.44 -29.03 -23.39
N GLN A 74 -0.74 -29.61 -23.61
CA GLN A 74 -2.03 -28.95 -23.36
C GLN A 74 -2.27 -28.70 -21.85
N GLU A 75 -1.90 -29.66 -20.99
CA GLU A 75 -1.97 -29.51 -19.53
C GLU A 75 -1.04 -28.40 -19.03
N VAL A 76 0.21 -28.37 -19.51
CA VAL A 76 1.18 -27.31 -19.19
C VAL A 76 0.71 -25.95 -19.70
N GLN A 77 0.13 -25.88 -20.91
CA GLN A 77 -0.43 -24.62 -21.43
C GLN A 77 -1.60 -24.10 -20.58
N SER A 78 -2.49 -25.00 -20.15
CA SER A 78 -3.61 -24.65 -19.27
C SER A 78 -3.12 -24.19 -17.89
N SER A 79 -2.15 -24.90 -17.31
CA SER A 79 -1.52 -24.53 -16.04
C SER A 79 -0.81 -23.18 -16.13
N LEU A 80 -0.06 -22.94 -17.21
CA LEU A 80 0.61 -21.66 -17.47
C LEU A 80 -0.38 -20.51 -17.63
N ALA A 81 -1.51 -20.74 -18.31
CA ALA A 81 -2.58 -19.75 -18.41
C ALA A 81 -3.18 -19.42 -17.05
N GLY A 82 -3.44 -20.44 -16.22
CA GLY A 82 -3.92 -20.26 -14.84
C GLY A 82 -2.94 -19.49 -13.96
N GLN A 83 -1.65 -19.82 -14.03
CA GLN A 83 -0.60 -19.12 -13.28
C GLN A 83 -0.46 -17.65 -13.71
N LYS A 84 -0.62 -17.34 -15.00
CA LYS A 84 -0.61 -15.95 -15.50
C LYS A 84 -1.78 -15.12 -14.95
N GLU A 85 -2.97 -15.70 -14.86
CA GLU A 85 -4.12 -15.01 -14.27
C GLU A 85 -3.97 -14.83 -12.75
N LEU A 86 -3.43 -15.83 -12.05
CA LEU A 86 -3.09 -15.69 -10.63
C LEU A 86 -2.04 -14.59 -10.40
N LEU A 87 -1.02 -14.52 -11.26
CA LEU A 87 0.00 -13.47 -11.18
C LEU A 87 -0.63 -12.08 -11.33
N LYS A 88 -1.49 -11.87 -12.34
CA LYS A 88 -2.19 -10.60 -12.54
C LYS A 88 -3.05 -10.21 -11.33
N GLU A 89 -3.77 -11.17 -10.75
CA GLU A 89 -4.59 -10.91 -9.56
C GLU A 89 -3.72 -10.52 -8.35
N VAL A 90 -2.57 -11.17 -8.16
CA VAL A 90 -1.61 -10.82 -7.12
C VAL A 90 -0.99 -9.45 -7.36
N GLU A 91 -0.59 -9.12 -8.60
CA GLU A 91 -0.07 -7.81 -8.97
C GLU A 91 -1.09 -6.70 -8.69
N LYS A 92 -2.36 -6.93 -9.03
CA LYS A 92 -3.44 -5.99 -8.75
C LYS A 92 -3.66 -5.78 -7.24
N ARG A 93 -3.62 -6.86 -6.45
CA ARG A 93 -3.72 -6.75 -4.99
C ARG A 93 -2.52 -6.02 -4.40
N LEU A 94 -1.32 -6.24 -4.93
CA LEU A 94 -0.12 -5.54 -4.51
C LEU A 94 -0.21 -4.04 -4.81
N GLU A 95 -0.67 -3.66 -6.00
CA GLU A 95 -0.87 -2.26 -6.38
C GLU A 95 -1.91 -1.57 -5.47
N GLN A 96 -3.02 -2.26 -5.17
CA GLN A 96 -4.03 -1.76 -4.23
C GLN A 96 -3.49 -1.59 -2.81
N ALA A 97 -2.68 -2.54 -2.34
CA ALA A 97 -2.05 -2.46 -1.03
C ALA A 97 -1.03 -1.32 -0.96
N GLN A 98 -0.20 -1.15 -2.00
CA GLN A 98 0.76 -0.04 -2.11
C GLN A 98 0.05 1.31 -2.05
N LYS A 99 -1.00 1.50 -2.85
CA LYS A 99 -1.80 2.73 -2.82
C LYS A 99 -2.39 3.00 -1.44
N THR A 100 -2.89 1.98 -0.77
CA THR A 100 -3.44 2.11 0.59
C THR A 100 -2.37 2.51 1.60
N ILE A 101 -1.15 1.98 1.47
CA ILE A 101 -0.02 2.34 2.33
C ILE A 101 0.39 3.79 2.09
N GLU A 102 0.51 4.21 0.83
CA GLU A 102 0.82 5.60 0.47
C GLU A 102 -0.21 6.59 1.03
N GLU A 103 -1.50 6.28 0.91
CA GLU A 103 -2.59 7.09 1.48
C GLU A 103 -2.51 7.17 3.02
N LYS A 104 -2.22 6.05 3.69
CA LYS A 104 -2.03 6.02 5.14
C LYS A 104 -0.79 6.81 5.58
N GLU A 105 0.31 6.69 4.87
CA GLU A 105 1.55 7.43 5.17
C GLU A 105 1.33 8.94 5.00
N ALA A 106 0.67 9.36 3.93
CA ALA A 106 0.29 10.76 3.72
C ALA A 106 -0.61 11.29 4.85
N TYR A 107 -1.60 10.50 5.28
CA TYR A 107 -2.46 10.85 6.41
C TYR A 107 -1.66 10.97 7.72
N HIS A 108 -0.74 10.04 7.99
CA HIS A 108 0.12 10.10 9.17
C HIS A 108 1.03 11.33 9.19
N GLN A 109 1.59 11.72 8.04
CA GLN A 109 2.41 12.94 7.96
C GLN A 109 1.57 14.21 8.19
N ALA A 110 0.34 14.25 7.65
CA ALA A 110 -0.59 15.36 7.88
C ALA A 110 -0.97 15.45 9.36
N LEU A 111 -1.29 14.32 10.00
CA LEU A 111 -1.61 14.24 11.42
C LEU A 111 -0.44 14.72 12.30
N LYS A 112 0.79 14.29 11.98
CA LYS A 112 1.99 14.70 12.71
C LYS A 112 2.23 16.21 12.61
N SER A 113 2.00 16.79 11.44
CA SER A 113 2.14 18.24 11.21
C SER A 113 1.07 19.02 11.99
N ALA A 114 -0.19 18.58 11.94
CA ALA A 114 -1.29 19.19 12.69
C ALA A 114 -1.06 19.11 14.21
N LYS A 115 -0.58 17.95 14.70
CA LYS A 115 -0.21 17.78 16.10
C LYS A 115 0.85 18.78 16.54
N ALA A 116 1.94 18.92 15.76
CA ALA A 116 3.02 19.86 16.09
C ALA A 116 2.52 21.32 16.13
N GLU A 117 1.62 21.71 15.22
CA GLU A 117 1.00 23.04 15.21
C GLU A 117 0.11 23.27 16.45
N ASP A 118 -0.65 22.26 16.86
CA ASP A 118 -1.51 22.36 18.03
C ASP A 118 -0.71 22.37 19.34
N GLU A 119 0.38 21.60 19.44
CA GLU A 119 1.33 21.67 20.56
C GLU A 119 1.94 23.08 20.70
N GLU A 120 2.33 23.70 19.58
CA GLU A 120 2.85 25.07 19.57
C GLU A 120 1.79 26.08 20.05
N LYS A 121 0.54 25.95 19.59
CA LYS A 121 -0.57 26.81 20.04
C LYS A 121 -0.84 26.64 21.53
N VAL A 122 -0.85 25.41 22.05
CA VAL A 122 -1.08 25.14 23.47
C VAL A 122 0.05 25.74 24.31
N ALA A 123 1.32 25.55 23.90
CA ALA A 123 2.46 26.17 24.57
C ALA A 123 2.34 27.70 24.59
N GLY A 124 1.93 28.31 23.47
CA GLY A 124 1.68 29.75 23.38
C GLY A 124 0.54 30.24 24.29
N LEU A 125 -0.54 29.47 24.41
CA LEU A 125 -1.65 29.79 25.31
C LEU A 125 -1.25 29.69 26.78
N LEU A 126 -0.46 28.68 27.15
CA LEU A 126 0.07 28.52 28.52
C LEU A 126 1.00 29.68 28.89
N ALA A 127 1.90 30.08 27.98
CA ALA A 127 2.77 31.24 28.22
C ALA A 127 1.96 32.53 28.44
N ARG A 128 0.94 32.78 27.59
CA ARG A 128 0.04 33.93 27.77
C ARG A 128 -0.76 33.87 29.06
N TYR A 129 -1.16 32.67 29.50
CA TYR A 129 -1.83 32.49 30.78
C TYR A 129 -0.92 32.96 31.92
N ASP A 130 0.34 32.52 31.93
CA ASP A 130 1.26 32.87 33.02
C ASP A 130 1.54 34.39 33.05
N ASP A 131 1.64 35.04 31.88
CA ASP A 131 1.75 36.50 31.77
C ASP A 131 0.50 37.22 32.32
N ILE A 132 -0.70 36.80 31.91
CA ILE A 132 -1.97 37.38 32.36
C ILE A 132 -2.16 37.16 33.87
N ALA A 133 -1.79 35.99 34.39
CA ALA A 133 -1.86 35.68 35.81
C ALA A 133 -0.94 36.60 36.61
N ALA A 134 0.29 36.83 36.14
CA ALA A 134 1.22 37.75 36.78
C ALA A 134 0.71 39.20 36.76
N GLU A 135 0.17 39.65 35.62
CA GLU A 135 -0.43 40.99 35.51
C GLU A 135 -1.64 41.16 36.42
N SER A 136 -2.53 40.16 36.46
CA SER A 136 -3.71 40.13 37.32
C SER A 136 -3.35 40.26 38.80
N ILE A 137 -2.36 39.49 39.28
CA ILE A 137 -1.85 39.58 40.65
C ILE A 137 -1.29 40.98 40.95
N SER A 138 -0.52 41.56 40.02
CA SER A 138 0.01 42.93 40.16
C SER A 138 -1.11 43.97 40.23
N LEU A 139 -2.17 43.82 39.42
CA LEU A 139 -3.33 44.70 39.45
C LEU A 139 -4.12 44.56 40.76
N GLU A 140 -4.30 43.35 41.29
CA GLU A 140 -4.92 43.14 42.61
C GLU A 140 -4.13 43.82 43.74
N GLN A 141 -2.80 43.73 43.72
CA GLN A 141 -1.95 44.40 44.70
C GLN A 141 -2.08 45.93 44.62
N LYS A 142 -2.09 46.49 43.41
CA LYS A 142 -2.30 47.93 43.19
C LYS A 142 -3.70 48.37 43.65
N LEU A 143 -4.72 47.55 43.39
CA LEU A 143 -6.09 47.80 43.81
C LEU A 143 -6.21 47.83 45.33
N ALA A 144 -5.64 46.82 46.02
CA ALA A 144 -5.63 46.76 47.48
C ALA A 144 -4.90 47.97 48.11
N ALA A 145 -3.77 48.38 47.52
CA ALA A 145 -3.06 49.59 47.96
C ALA A 145 -3.89 50.86 47.75
N SER A 146 -4.58 50.97 46.61
CA SER A 146 -5.46 52.10 46.32
C SER A 146 -6.64 52.17 47.29
N MET A 147 -7.29 51.04 47.59
CA MET A 147 -8.38 50.98 48.58
C MET A 147 -7.90 51.43 49.97
N LYS A 148 -6.73 50.96 50.41
CA LYS A 148 -6.14 51.36 51.68
C LYS A 148 -5.86 52.87 51.76
N ASN A 149 -5.35 53.48 50.68
CA ASN A 149 -5.13 54.92 50.62
C ASN A 149 -6.45 55.70 50.68
N LEU A 150 -7.49 55.16 50.05
CA LEU A 150 -8.82 55.75 49.99
C LEU A 150 -9.51 55.69 51.38
N ASP A 151 -9.38 54.55 52.08
CA ASP A 151 -9.79 54.39 53.48
C ASP A 151 -9.07 55.39 54.40
N GLN A 152 -7.77 55.59 54.18
CA GLN A 152 -6.98 56.55 54.95
C GLN A 152 -7.44 57.99 54.68
N MET A 153 -7.70 58.37 53.42
CA MET A 153 -8.25 59.68 53.08
C MET A 153 -9.62 59.92 53.71
N LEU A 154 -10.50 58.91 53.72
CA LEU A 154 -11.81 58.98 54.37
C LEU A 154 -11.70 59.17 55.90
N ALA A 155 -10.68 58.58 56.53
CA ALA A 155 -10.47 58.65 57.97
C ALA A 155 -9.75 59.93 58.44
N GLU A 156 -8.81 60.45 57.65
CA GLU A 156 -7.89 61.52 58.07
C GLU A 156 -8.31 62.92 57.60
N LEU A 157 -9.07 63.03 56.51
CA LEU A 157 -9.48 64.33 55.96
C LEU A 157 -10.87 64.72 56.46
N GLN A 158 -11.05 65.99 56.86
CA GLN A 158 -12.37 66.59 57.04
C GLN A 158 -13.00 66.84 55.66
N LEU A 159 -13.51 65.78 55.06
CA LEU A 159 -14.18 65.81 53.76
C LEU A 159 -15.60 66.36 53.90
N THR A 160 -16.08 67.01 52.85
CA THR A 160 -17.50 67.40 52.78
C THR A 160 -18.38 66.16 52.58
N GLN A 161 -19.67 66.26 52.93
CA GLN A 161 -20.62 65.16 52.76
C GLN A 161 -20.66 64.62 51.32
N GLU A 162 -20.61 65.51 50.32
CA GLU A 162 -20.58 65.13 48.90
C GLU A 162 -19.29 64.38 48.52
N GLN A 163 -18.15 64.76 49.08
CA GLN A 163 -16.88 64.05 48.86
C GLN A 163 -16.89 62.66 49.49
N ILE A 164 -17.47 62.51 50.69
CA ILE A 164 -17.61 61.21 51.36
C ILE A 164 -18.46 60.26 50.50
N ILE A 165 -19.60 60.75 49.97
CA ILE A 165 -20.47 59.96 49.10
C ILE A 165 -19.71 59.54 47.83
N ALA A 166 -19.03 60.48 47.16
CA ALA A 166 -18.26 60.16 45.96
C ALA A 166 -17.13 59.13 46.22
N PHE A 167 -16.45 59.21 47.37
CA PHE A 167 -15.43 58.23 47.74
C PHE A 167 -16.03 56.85 48.07
N GLN A 168 -17.18 56.79 48.73
CA GLN A 168 -17.90 55.53 48.97
C GLN A 168 -18.35 54.88 47.66
N ASP A 169 -18.82 55.66 46.69
CA ASP A 169 -19.17 55.14 45.36
C ASP A 169 -17.96 54.55 44.63
N VAL A 170 -16.81 55.22 44.70
CA VAL A 170 -15.54 54.70 44.15
C VAL A 170 -15.12 53.42 44.87
N GLN A 171 -15.21 53.37 46.20
CA GLN A 171 -14.85 52.19 46.98
C GLN A 171 -15.73 50.97 46.64
N ASN A 172 -17.04 51.19 46.46
CA ASN A 172 -17.97 50.16 46.03
C ASN A 172 -17.62 49.66 44.63
N ALA A 173 -17.38 50.56 43.66
CA ALA A 173 -17.00 50.20 42.31
C ALA A 173 -15.66 49.43 42.24
N LEU A 174 -14.67 49.81 43.07
CA LEU A 174 -13.40 49.08 43.17
C LEU A 174 -13.59 47.69 43.77
N THR A 175 -14.48 47.55 44.76
CA THR A 175 -14.81 46.25 45.38
C THR A 175 -15.50 45.32 44.39
N ASP A 176 -16.46 45.83 43.62
CA ASP A 176 -17.14 45.07 42.57
C ASP A 176 -16.17 44.63 41.48
N THR A 177 -15.30 45.53 41.03
CA THR A 177 -14.25 45.23 40.04
C THR A 177 -13.28 44.17 40.56
N SER A 178 -12.89 44.24 41.84
CA SER A 178 -12.05 43.22 42.48
C SER A 178 -12.71 41.84 42.45
N SER A 179 -14.01 41.78 42.77
CA SER A 179 -14.75 40.53 42.75
C SER A 179 -14.82 39.92 41.35
N GLN A 180 -15.07 40.76 40.32
CA GLN A 180 -15.09 40.32 38.93
C GLN A 180 -13.71 39.81 38.48
N LEU A 181 -12.63 40.48 38.87
CA LEU A 181 -11.26 40.08 38.52
C LEU A 181 -10.92 38.70 39.12
N ARG A 182 -11.28 38.46 40.40
CA ARG A 182 -11.11 37.16 41.05
C ARG A 182 -11.91 36.06 40.37
N GLN A 183 -13.12 36.35 39.95
CA GLN A 183 -13.95 35.37 39.25
C GLN A 183 -13.33 34.98 37.90
N LEU A 184 -12.83 35.96 37.14
CA LEU A 184 -12.12 35.72 35.90
C LEU A 184 -10.85 34.88 36.12
N TYR A 185 -10.07 35.18 37.17
CA TYR A 185 -8.90 34.39 37.55
C TYR A 185 -9.25 32.91 37.81
N LEU A 186 -10.33 32.65 38.56
CA LEU A 186 -10.78 31.28 38.85
C LEU A 186 -11.24 30.53 37.59
N GLU A 187 -11.93 31.21 36.67
CA GLU A 187 -12.32 30.62 35.38
C GLU A 187 -11.09 30.24 34.55
N TYR A 188 -10.11 31.12 34.49
CA TYR A 188 -8.84 30.88 33.81
C TYR A 188 -8.06 29.73 34.46
N GLU A 189 -7.97 29.67 35.79
CA GLU A 189 -7.34 28.57 36.52
C GLU A 189 -8.04 27.22 36.23
N GLY A 190 -9.37 27.22 36.18
CA GLY A 190 -10.16 26.04 35.79
C GLY A 190 -9.86 25.59 34.36
N MET A 191 -9.72 26.53 33.43
CA MET A 191 -9.35 26.25 32.04
C MET A 191 -7.95 25.61 31.96
N LYS A 192 -6.97 26.15 32.70
CA LYS A 192 -5.61 25.61 32.76
C LYS A 192 -5.59 24.16 33.24
N LYS A 193 -6.28 23.84 34.35
CA LYS A 193 -6.38 22.46 34.86
C LYS A 193 -6.99 21.50 33.84
N ARG A 194 -7.98 21.97 33.06
CA ARG A 194 -8.59 21.17 32.00
C ARG A 194 -7.61 20.91 30.85
N ILE A 195 -6.81 21.91 30.46
CA ILE A 195 -5.74 21.75 29.47
C ILE A 195 -4.71 20.73 29.96
N ASP A 196 -4.24 20.86 31.21
CA ASP A 196 -3.26 19.93 31.79
C ASP A 196 -3.80 18.48 31.78
N THR A 197 -5.08 18.30 32.09
CA THR A 197 -5.74 16.97 32.04
C THR A 197 -5.79 16.42 30.63
N LEU A 198 -6.15 17.24 29.63
CA LEU A 198 -6.19 16.81 28.23
C LEU A 198 -4.80 16.47 27.70
N MET A 199 -3.76 17.22 28.10
CA MET A 199 -2.37 16.92 27.74
C MET A 199 -1.94 15.57 28.30
N SER A 200 -2.27 15.27 29.57
CA SER A 200 -2.00 13.95 30.17
C SER A 200 -2.73 12.81 29.43
N GLN A 201 -4.00 13.02 29.07
CA GLN A 201 -4.76 12.01 28.33
C GLN A 201 -4.20 11.77 26.92
N LEU A 202 -3.69 12.82 26.27
CA LEU A 202 -3.02 12.70 24.97
C LEU A 202 -1.74 11.86 25.09
N GLU A 203 -0.92 12.11 26.12
CA GLU A 203 0.29 11.33 26.38
C GLU A 203 -0.03 9.85 26.62
N ASP A 204 -1.04 9.56 27.44
CA ASP A 204 -1.50 8.17 27.67
C ASP A 204 -1.94 7.48 26.36
N LEU A 205 -2.68 8.20 25.51
CA LEU A 205 -3.15 7.68 24.23
C LEU A 205 -1.99 7.42 23.26
N GLU A 206 -0.95 8.25 23.27
CA GLU A 206 0.25 8.06 22.46
C GLU A 206 1.04 6.82 22.89
N VAL A 207 1.11 6.56 24.19
CA VAL A 207 1.70 5.33 24.73
C VAL A 207 0.88 4.10 24.29
N GLU A 208 -0.45 4.14 24.40
CA GLU A 208 -1.29 3.03 23.93
C GLU A 208 -1.18 2.81 22.42
N TYR A 209 -1.17 3.88 21.63
CA TYR A 209 -1.01 3.80 20.18
C TYR A 209 0.33 3.16 19.81
N THR A 210 1.41 3.57 20.47
CA THR A 210 2.76 3.00 20.25
C THR A 210 2.76 1.49 20.53
N LYS A 211 2.17 1.05 21.65
CA LYS A 211 2.03 -0.37 21.98
C LYS A 211 1.23 -1.15 20.93
N LEU A 212 0.14 -0.57 20.43
CA LEU A 212 -0.69 -1.19 19.38
C LEU A 212 0.09 -1.34 18.07
N VAL A 213 0.90 -0.34 17.71
CA VAL A 213 1.76 -0.40 16.52
C VAL A 213 2.83 -1.48 16.68
N GLU A 214 3.49 -1.57 17.84
CA GLU A 214 4.47 -2.63 18.15
C GLU A 214 3.84 -4.04 18.03
N GLN A 215 2.66 -4.24 18.61
CA GLN A 215 1.93 -5.51 18.51
C GLN A 215 1.53 -5.88 17.07
N GLN A 216 1.20 -4.89 16.23
CA GLN A 216 0.83 -5.13 14.83
C GLN A 216 2.05 -5.36 13.93
N LEU A 217 3.21 -4.82 14.29
CA LEU A 217 4.47 -5.00 13.56
C LEU A 217 5.19 -6.32 13.91
N GLY A 218 4.70 -7.07 14.89
CA GLY A 218 5.15 -8.44 15.17
C GLY A 218 6.39 -8.53 16.04
N GLU A 219 6.49 -7.68 17.08
CA GLU A 219 7.19 -8.04 18.32
C GLU A 219 6.23 -8.72 19.31
#